data_AF-A0AAW7N8P9-F1
#
_entry.id   AF-A0AAW7N8P9-F1
#
_cell.length_a   1.000
_cell.length_b   1.000
_cell.length_c   1.000
_cell.angle_alpha   90.00
_cell.angle_beta   90.00
_cell.angle_gamma   90.00
#
_symmetry.space_group_name_H-M   'P 1'
#
loop_
_entity.id
_entity.type
_entity.pdbx_description
1 polymer ?
#
loop_
_entity_poly.entity_id
_entity_poly.type
_entity_poly.pdbx_seq_one_letter_code
_entity_poly.pdbx_strand_id
1 'polypeptide(L)' 'MDIEFIGYVIKFGNYYFGGRTQNSISVVKKSQNAEIYNEDELDIAERIASDLGGTIRKIYVSDKE' A
#
# COMPACT_ATOMS: atom_id res chain seq x y z
N MET A 1 -2.02 24.55 -4.90
CA MET A 1 -1.98 23.10 -5.14
C MET A 1 -1.75 22.39 -3.82
N ASP A 2 -2.85 21.99 -3.18
CA ASP A 2 -2.80 21.16 -1.98
C ASP A 2 -2.52 19.72 -2.39
N ILE A 3 -1.54 19.08 -1.75
CA ILE A 3 -1.19 17.68 -1.96
C ILE A 3 -1.61 16.93 -0.69
N GLU A 4 -2.55 16.01 -0.84
CA GLU A 4 -3.10 15.22 0.25
C GLU A 4 -2.65 13.77 0.10
N PHE A 5 -2.20 13.17 1.21
CA PHE A 5 -1.95 11.74 1.26
C PHE A 5 -3.29 11.02 1.33
N ILE A 6 -3.48 9.98 0.52
CA ILE A 6 -4.77 9.27 0.50
C ILE A 6 -4.63 7.78 0.68
N GLY A 7 -3.40 7.24 0.67
CA GLY A 7 -3.22 5.80 0.77
C GLY A 7 -1.85 5.30 0.32
N TYR A 8 -1.70 4.00 0.25
CA TYR A 8 -0.42 3.36 -0.09
C TYR A 8 -0.61 2.01 -0.76
N VAL A 9 0.50 1.50 -1.33
CA VAL A 9 0.62 0.14 -1.86
C VAL A 9 1.94 -0.46 -1.38
N ILE A 10 1.91 -1.73 -0.97
CA ILE A 10 3.12 -2.49 -0.63
C ILE A 10 3.48 -3.41 -1.81
N LYS A 11 4.71 -3.32 -2.30
CA LYS A 11 5.25 -4.14 -3.40
C LYS A 11 6.35 -5.07 -2.89
N PHE A 12 6.34 -6.34 -3.27
CA PHE A 12 7.43 -7.29 -3.02
C PHE A 12 7.67 -8.14 -4.27
N GLY A 13 8.89 -8.08 -4.81
CA GLY A 13 9.21 -8.68 -6.10
C GLY A 13 8.31 -8.14 -7.23
N ASN A 14 7.55 -9.04 -7.87
CA ASN A 14 6.62 -8.73 -8.97
C ASN A 14 5.15 -8.71 -8.52
N TYR A 15 4.89 -8.64 -7.21
CA TYR A 15 3.57 -8.71 -6.62
C TYR A 15 3.31 -7.55 -5.66
N TYR A 16 2.04 -7.35 -5.34
CA TYR A 16 1.57 -6.35 -4.40
C TYR A 16 0.75 -6.99 -3.28
N PHE A 17 0.80 -6.40 -2.09
CA PHE A 17 0.04 -6.84 -0.93
C PHE A 17 -1.45 -6.59 -1.13
N GLY A 18 -2.27 -7.63 -1.15
CA GLY A 18 -3.73 -7.53 -1.31
C GLY A 18 -4.49 -7.60 0.01
N GLY A 19 -3.80 -7.66 1.15
CA GLY A 19 -4.40 -7.85 2.47
C GLY A 19 -3.93 -9.12 3.20
N ARG A 20 -4.42 -9.28 4.43
CA ARG A 20 -4.11 -10.40 5.31
C ARG A 20 -5.39 -10.97 5.91
N THR A 21 -5.51 -12.28 5.93
CA THR A 21 -6.50 -13.02 6.73
C THR A 21 -5.80 -13.64 7.95
N GLN A 22 -6.55 -14.29 8.86
CA GLN A 22 -5.97 -14.92 10.06
C GLN A 22 -4.78 -15.84 9.74
N ASN A 23 -4.82 -16.57 8.62
CA ASN A 23 -3.84 -17.62 8.29
C ASN A 23 -3.10 -17.43 6.97
N SER A 24 -3.35 -16.34 6.23
CA SER A 24 -2.74 -16.14 4.91
C SER A 24 -2.59 -14.66 4.55
N ILE A 25 -1.68 -14.40 3.62
CA ILE A 25 -1.57 -13.12 2.90
C ILE A 25 -2.16 -13.30 1.50
N SER A 26 -2.92 -12.31 1.04
CA SER A 26 -3.33 -12.23 -0.36
C SER A 26 -2.32 -11.36 -1.12
N VAL A 27 -1.98 -11.78 -2.34
CA VAL A 27 -1.05 -11.05 -3.21
C VAL A 27 -1.66 -10.89 -4.59
N VAL A 28 -1.48 -9.72 -5.21
CA VAL A 28 -2.05 -9.38 -6.52
C VAL A 28 -0.94 -8.93 -7.48
N LYS A 29 -1.19 -9.04 -8.80
CA LYS A 29 -0.23 -8.64 -9.83
C LYS A 29 -0.33 -7.16 -10.25
N LYS A 30 -1.45 -6.52 -9.97
CA LYS A 30 -1.73 -5.12 -10.35
C LYS A 30 -1.83 -4.27 -9.10
N SER A 31 -1.16 -3.13 -9.09
CA SER A 31 -1.13 -2.24 -7.92
C SER A 31 -2.52 -1.72 -7.57
N GLN A 32 -3.38 -1.44 -8.56
CA GLN A 32 -4.74 -0.91 -8.36
C GLN A 32 -5.62 -1.82 -7.48
N ASN A 33 -5.32 -3.11 -7.43
CA ASN A 33 -6.06 -4.09 -6.62
C ASN A 33 -5.47 -4.24 -5.20
N ALA A 34 -4.47 -3.43 -4.87
CA ALA A 34 -3.70 -3.43 -3.62
C ALA A 34 -3.57 -2.01 -3.03
N GLU A 35 -4.28 -1.04 -3.59
CA GLU A 35 -4.32 0.33 -3.08
C GLU A 35 -5.16 0.34 -1.80
N ILE A 36 -4.53 0.73 -0.70
CA ILE A 36 -5.18 0.90 0.60
C ILE A 36 -5.31 2.39 0.83
N TYR A 37 -6.56 2.86 0.85
CA TYR A 37 -6.89 4.28 1.03
C TYR A 37 -7.20 4.58 2.49
N ASN A 38 -6.20 4.44 3.36
CA ASN A 38 -6.31 4.69 4.80
C ASN A 38 -4.98 5.21 5.33
N GLU A 39 -4.99 6.35 6.02
CA GLU A 39 -3.78 6.95 6.58
C GLU A 39 -3.34 6.29 7.90
N ASP A 40 -4.29 5.79 8.69
CA ASP A 40 -4.05 5.30 10.05
C ASP A 40 -3.25 3.98 10.09
N GLU A 41 -3.14 3.29 8.96
CA GLU A 41 -2.46 2.00 8.85
C GLU A 41 -1.06 2.09 8.21
N LEU A 42 -0.54 3.31 7.96
CA LEU A 42 0.76 3.48 7.30
C LEU A 42 1.92 2.86 8.08
N ASP A 43 1.96 3.00 9.41
CA ASP A 43 2.99 2.40 10.25
C ASP A 43 2.95 0.85 10.19
N ILE A 44 1.74 0.29 10.13
CA ILE A 44 1.52 -1.14 9.97
C ILE A 44 2.00 -1.59 8.59
N ALA A 45 1.72 -0.79 7.56
CA ALA A 45 2.18 -1.06 6.21
C ALA A 45 3.71 -1.08 6.15
N GLU A 46 4.38 -0.07 6.73
CA GLU A 46 5.85 0.04 6.77
C GLU A 46 6.47 -1.20 7.40
N ARG A 47 5.87 -1.67 8.49
CA ARG A 47 6.26 -2.92 9.14
C ARG A 47 6.06 -4.15 8.24
N ILE A 48 4.89 -4.30 7.61
CA ILE A 48 4.61 -5.42 6.70
C ILE A 48 5.59 -5.43 5.51
N ALA A 49 5.86 -4.26 4.93
CA ALA A 49 6.83 -4.14 3.85
C ALA A 49 8.22 -4.57 4.31
N SER A 50 8.67 -4.13 5.49
CA SER A 50 9.94 -4.59 6.06
C SER A 50 9.97 -6.10 6.28
N ASP A 51 8.93 -6.67 6.89
CA ASP A 51 8.81 -8.10 7.20
C ASP A 51 8.81 -8.97 5.93
N LEU A 52 8.22 -8.47 4.85
CA LEU A 52 8.14 -9.16 3.56
C LEU A 52 9.32 -8.84 2.61
N GLY A 53 10.27 -8.00 3.03
CA GLY A 53 11.35 -7.51 2.14
C GLY A 53 10.85 -6.69 0.95
N GLY A 54 9.70 -6.03 1.12
CA GLY A 54 9.03 -5.20 0.14
C GLY A 54 9.33 -3.70 0.28
N THR A 55 8.62 -2.90 -0.49
CA THR A 55 8.71 -1.44 -0.53
C THR A 55 7.33 -0.83 -0.55
N ILE A 56 7.19 0.36 0.05
CA ILE A 56 5.94 1.11 0.06
C ILE A 56 5.95 2.20 -0.98
N ARG A 57 4.83 2.32 -1.68
CA ARG A 57 4.53 3.46 -2.53
C ARG A 57 3.38 4.23 -1.90
N LYS A 58 3.64 5.46 -1.45
CA LYS A 58 2.63 6.39 -0.96
C LYS A 58 1.87 7.00 -2.15
N ILE A 59 0.56 7.11 -2.02
CA ILE A 59 -0.36 7.68 -3.01
C ILE A 59 -0.80 9.03 -2.48
N TYR A 60 -0.66 10.04 -3.33
CA TYR A 60 -1.09 11.40 -3.05
C TYR A 60 -2.06 11.83 -4.13
N VAL A 61 -3.06 12.60 -3.75
CA VAL A 61 -3.90 13.34 -4.68
C VAL A 61 -3.52 14.82 -4.62
N SER A 62 -3.73 15.49 -5.74
CA SER A 62 -3.62 16.93 -5.80
C SER A 62 -4.82 17.46 -6.57
N ASP A 63 -5.47 18.49 -6.04
CA ASP A 63 -6.49 19.19 -6.81
C ASP A 63 -5.82 19.84 -8.03
N LYS A 64 -6.39 19.54 -9.21
CA LYS A 64 -6.07 20.29 -10.42
C LYS A 64 -6.87 21.58 -10.38
N GLU A 65 -6.18 22.70 -10.18
CA GLU A 65 -6.69 23.99 -10.67
C GLU A 65 -6.88 23.95 -12.19
#